data_AF-A0A353A0T0-F1
#
_entry.id   AF-A0A353A0T0-F1
#
_cell.length_a   1.000
_cell.length_b   1.000
_cell.length_c   1.000
_cell.angle_alpha   90.00
_cell.angle_beta   90.00
_cell.angle_gamma   90.00
#
_symmetry.space_group_name_H-M   'P 1'
#
loop_
_entity.id
_entity.type
_entity.pdbx_description
1 polymer ?
#
loop_
_entity_poly.entity_id
_entity_poly.type
_entity_poly.pdbx_seq_one_letter_code
_entity_poly.pdbx_strand_id
1 'polypeptide(L)'
;MATKKWVCPVCGYVYEGENPPAECPQCHAPGSKFKLMGESKGLQFVTEHELGVAKDIPDTEDGKLVRQGLHDHFVGECSEVGMYLAMSRQADREGYPEIAEAFKRYALEEAEHAAKFAEMLGEIVWDTKTNVEKRMVAE
;
A
#
# COMPACT_ATOMS: atom_id res chain seq x y z
N MET A 1 22.16 32.71 -0.63
CA MET A 1 21.74 31.65 0.32
C MET A 1 20.84 30.71 -0.46
N ALA A 2 21.08 29.39 -0.44
CA ALA A 2 20.28 28.46 -1.23
C ALA A 2 18.82 28.49 -0.77
N THR A 3 17.91 28.91 -1.65
CA THR A 3 16.47 28.91 -1.40
C THR A 3 15.98 27.46 -1.34
N LYS A 4 15.35 27.07 -0.23
CA LYS A 4 14.74 25.74 -0.09
C LYS A 4 13.60 25.57 -1.10
N LYS A 5 13.46 24.37 -1.65
CA LYS A 5 12.35 24.00 -2.54
C LYS A 5 11.40 23.09 -1.80
N TRP A 6 10.12 23.43 -1.81
CA TRP A 6 9.04 22.69 -1.18
C TRP A 6 8.11 22.19 -2.26
N VAL A 7 7.74 20.91 -2.22
CA VAL A 7 6.83 20.31 -3.20
C VAL A 7 5.52 19.91 -2.53
N CYS A 8 4.41 20.26 -3.19
CA CYS A 8 3.07 19.85 -2.76
C CYS A 8 2.84 18.37 -3.11
N PRO A 9 2.55 17.47 -2.14
CA PRO A 9 2.32 16.05 -2.41
C PRO A 9 1.03 15.76 -3.19
N VAL A 10 0.12 16.74 -3.28
CA VAL A 10 -1.20 16.57 -3.89
C VAL A 10 -1.18 16.85 -5.39
N CYS A 11 -0.47 17.90 -5.82
CA CYS A 11 -0.48 18.36 -7.22
C CYS A 11 0.91 18.56 -7.85
N GLY A 12 1.99 18.39 -7.09
CA GLY A 12 3.35 18.57 -7.58
C GLY A 12 3.83 20.02 -7.72
N TYR A 13 3.05 21.02 -7.27
CA TYR A 13 3.48 22.41 -7.27
C TYR A 13 4.76 22.59 -6.43
N VAL A 14 5.78 23.22 -7.03
CA VAL A 14 7.06 23.53 -6.38
C VAL A 14 7.09 24.99 -5.97
N TYR A 15 7.27 25.23 -4.68
CA TYR A 15 7.45 26.54 -4.07
C TYR A 15 8.92 26.75 -3.68
N GLU A 16 9.50 27.89 -4.02
CA GLU A 16 10.85 28.25 -3.63
C GLU A 16 10.81 29.34 -2.54
N GLY A 17 11.33 29.03 -1.35
CA GLY A 17 11.30 29.94 -0.20
C GLY A 17 11.72 29.28 1.10
N GLU A 18 11.92 30.06 2.17
CA GLU A 18 12.41 29.52 3.44
C GLU A 18 11.42 28.55 4.11
N ASN A 19 10.12 28.83 4.01
CA ASN A 19 9.02 28.04 4.57
C ASN A 19 7.94 27.78 3.50
N PRO A 20 7.20 26.66 3.55
CA PRO A 20 6.14 26.39 2.59
C PRO A 20 4.98 27.40 2.74
N PRO A 21 4.20 27.67 1.69
CA PRO A 21 3.04 28.56 1.76
C PRO A 21 1.97 27.96 2.67
N ALA A 22 1.12 28.80 3.29
CA ALA A 22 0.06 28.34 4.18
C ALA A 22 -0.96 27.42 3.48
N GLU A 23 -1.18 27.63 2.20
CA GLU A 23 -1.98 26.79 1.31
C GLU A 23 -1.32 26.66 -0.06
N CYS A 24 -1.51 25.53 -0.72
CA CYS A 24 -1.03 25.34 -2.08
C CYS A 24 -1.84 26.22 -3.06
N PRO A 25 -1.21 27.07 -3.88
CA PRO A 25 -1.91 27.95 -4.82
C PRO A 25 -2.57 27.22 -6.00
N GLN A 26 -2.31 25.91 -6.18
CA GLN A 26 -2.88 25.10 -7.26
C GLN A 26 -4.03 24.21 -6.82
N CYS A 27 -3.92 23.57 -5.65
CA CYS A 27 -4.90 22.58 -5.18
C CYS A 27 -5.46 22.88 -3.79
N HIS A 28 -5.07 24.00 -3.17
CA HIS A 28 -5.52 24.42 -1.85
C HIS A 28 -5.20 23.44 -0.71
N ALA A 29 -4.31 22.47 -0.94
CA ALA A 29 -3.81 21.59 0.11
C ALA A 29 -3.11 22.43 1.20
N PRO A 30 -3.28 22.08 2.50
CA PRO A 30 -2.62 22.78 3.59
C PRO A 30 -1.09 22.79 3.43
N GLY A 31 -0.48 23.92 3.77
CA GLY A 31 0.98 24.12 3.77
C GLY A 31 1.75 23.10 4.58
N SER A 32 1.14 22.58 5.64
CA SER A 32 1.67 21.50 6.48
C SER A 32 1.95 20.20 5.73
N LYS A 33 1.34 20.00 4.55
CA LYS A 33 1.57 18.81 3.73
C LYS A 33 2.78 18.94 2.80
N PHE A 34 3.36 20.11 2.60
CA PHE A 34 4.50 20.27 1.69
C PHE A 34 5.72 19.48 2.20
N LYS A 35 6.35 18.73 1.30
CA LYS A 35 7.59 18.01 1.57
C LYS A 35 8.79 18.87 1.09
N LEU A 36 9.86 18.92 1.89
CA LEU A 36 11.11 19.58 1.48
C LEU A 36 11.79 18.73 0.41
N MET A 37 12.08 19.30 -0.76
CA MET A 37 12.90 18.63 -1.77
C MET A 37 14.36 18.64 -1.31
N GLY A 38 14.88 17.47 -0.97
CA GLY A 38 16.30 17.27 -0.71
C GLY A 38 17.09 17.24 -2.02
N GLU A 39 18.38 17.56 -1.95
CA GLU A 39 19.32 17.31 -3.05
C GLU A 39 19.64 15.80 -3.10
N SER A 40 18.70 14.99 -3.59
CA SER A 40 18.95 13.56 -3.81
C SER A 40 19.59 13.34 -5.19
N LYS A 41 20.52 12.38 -5.28
CA LYS A 41 21.27 12.04 -6.51
C LYS A 41 20.42 11.27 -7.55
N GLY A 42 19.10 11.17 -7.37
CA GLY A 42 18.20 10.36 -8.20
C GLY A 42 16.86 11.05 -8.48
N LEU A 43 15.97 10.36 -9.20
CA LEU A 43 14.58 10.78 -9.37
C LEU A 43 13.89 10.68 -8.00
N GLN A 44 13.34 11.79 -7.52
CA GLN A 44 12.55 11.84 -6.30
C GLN A 44 11.10 12.09 -6.68
N PHE A 45 10.23 11.12 -6.41
CA PHE A 45 8.83 11.25 -6.74
C PHE A 45 8.08 11.94 -5.60
N VAL A 46 7.05 12.69 -5.97
CA VAL A 46 6.24 13.46 -5.03
C VAL A 46 5.36 12.53 -4.18
N THR A 47 4.95 11.42 -4.78
CA THR A 47 4.16 10.35 -4.18
C THR A 47 4.84 9.04 -4.52
N GLU A 48 5.21 8.29 -3.49
CA GLU A 48 5.84 6.98 -3.61
C GLU A 48 4.94 5.97 -2.89
N HIS A 49 4.98 4.72 -3.34
CA HIS A 49 4.36 3.64 -2.60
C HIS A 49 5.24 3.35 -1.38
N GLU A 50 4.68 3.51 -0.18
CA GLU A 50 5.38 3.33 1.08
C GLU A 50 4.88 2.04 1.75
N LEU A 51 5.80 1.12 2.05
CA LEU A 51 5.47 -0.10 2.78
C LEU A 51 5.32 0.20 4.27
N GLY A 52 4.23 -0.25 4.87
CA GLY A 52 3.99 -0.14 6.30
C GLY A 52 3.44 1.21 6.76
N VAL A 53 2.69 1.92 5.91
CA VAL A 53 2.03 3.20 6.28
C VAL A 53 1.14 3.08 7.53
N ALA A 54 0.65 1.88 7.86
CA ALA A 54 -0.13 1.65 9.08
C ALA A 54 0.68 1.87 10.37
N LYS A 55 2.02 1.87 10.30
CA LYS A 55 2.92 2.17 11.43
C LYS A 55 2.83 3.62 11.88
N ASP A 56 2.44 4.52 10.99
CA ASP A 56 2.28 5.95 11.27
C ASP A 56 0.94 6.27 11.95
N ILE A 57 0.03 5.28 12.04
CA ILE A 57 -1.24 5.43 12.74
C ILE A 57 -0.96 5.54 14.25
N PRO A 58 -1.43 6.60 14.94
CA PRO A 58 -1.21 6.76 16.38
C PRO A 58 -1.61 5.54 17.21
N ASP A 59 -0.94 5.30 18.33
CA ASP A 59 -1.32 4.23 19.27
C ASP A 59 -2.47 4.63 20.19
N THR A 60 -3.58 5.04 19.58
CA THR A 60 -4.86 5.27 20.24
C THR A 60 -5.75 4.04 20.09
N GLU A 61 -6.86 3.96 20.85
CA GLU A 61 -7.83 2.87 20.69
C GLU A 61 -8.38 2.81 19.25
N ASP A 62 -8.68 3.97 18.65
CA ASP A 62 -9.08 4.06 17.24
C ASP A 62 -7.97 3.56 16.30
N GLY A 63 -6.71 3.91 16.59
CA GLY A 63 -5.58 3.47 15.79
C GLY A 63 -5.35 1.96 15.84
N LYS A 64 -5.55 1.35 17.01
CA LYS A 64 -5.52 -0.11 17.17
C LYS A 64 -6.66 -0.78 16.42
N LEU A 65 -7.87 -0.21 16.47
CA LEU A 65 -9.02 -0.72 15.73
C LEU A 65 -8.75 -0.70 14.21
N VAL A 66 -8.15 0.37 13.69
CA VAL A 66 -7.80 0.45 12.26
C VAL A 66 -6.75 -0.61 11.89
N ARG A 67 -5.68 -0.76 12.68
CA ARG A 67 -4.66 -1.79 12.44
C ARG A 67 -5.24 -3.20 12.49
N GLN A 68 -6.11 -3.47 13.46
CA GLN A 68 -6.82 -4.74 13.56
C GLN A 68 -7.70 -4.98 12.33
N GLY A 69 -8.47 -3.98 11.90
CA GLY A 69 -9.29 -4.08 10.69
C GLY A 69 -8.46 -4.39 9.44
N LEU A 70 -7.31 -3.73 9.25
CA LEU A 70 -6.40 -4.04 8.14
C LEU A 70 -5.91 -5.50 8.18
N HIS A 71 -5.58 -6.00 9.37
CA HIS A 71 -5.19 -7.40 9.56
C HIS A 71 -6.35 -8.37 9.28
N ASP A 72 -7.55 -8.08 9.78
CA ASP A 72 -8.73 -8.91 9.58
C ASP A 72 -9.12 -8.98 8.11
N HIS A 73 -9.04 -7.86 7.39
CA HIS A 73 -9.21 -7.83 5.94
C HIS A 73 -8.14 -8.67 5.24
N PHE A 74 -6.85 -8.51 5.56
CA PHE A 74 -5.80 -9.36 5.00
C PHE A 74 -6.10 -10.85 5.15
N VAL A 75 -6.50 -11.29 6.35
CA VAL A 75 -6.85 -12.70 6.63
C VAL A 75 -8.11 -13.13 5.87
N GLY A 76 -9.12 -12.27 5.78
CA GLY A 76 -10.35 -12.51 5.03
C GLY A 76 -10.06 -12.74 3.54
N GLU A 77 -9.37 -11.80 2.91
CA GLU A 77 -9.00 -11.85 1.49
C GLU A 77 -8.15 -13.12 1.19
N CYS A 78 -7.15 -13.43 2.02
CA CYS A 78 -6.38 -14.68 1.90
C CYS A 78 -7.25 -15.94 1.96
N SER A 79 -8.30 -15.93 2.79
CA SER A 79 -9.25 -17.04 2.89
C SER A 79 -10.10 -17.16 1.63
N GLU A 80 -10.50 -16.03 1.03
CA GLU A 80 -11.27 -16.00 -0.22
C GLU A 80 -10.46 -16.51 -1.42
N VAL A 81 -9.15 -16.24 -1.49
CA VAL A 81 -8.25 -16.86 -2.48
C VAL A 81 -8.39 -18.38 -2.44
N GLY A 82 -8.25 -18.98 -1.26
CA GLY A 82 -8.36 -20.43 -1.07
C GLY A 82 -9.76 -20.97 -1.43
N MET A 83 -10.81 -20.23 -1.04
CA MET A 83 -12.19 -20.55 -1.34
C MET A 83 -12.45 -20.57 -2.86
N TYR A 84 -12.07 -19.53 -3.59
CA TYR A 84 -12.28 -19.45 -5.03
C TYR A 84 -11.46 -20.49 -5.80
N LEU A 85 -10.23 -20.79 -5.37
CA LEU A 85 -9.47 -21.90 -5.95
C LEU A 85 -10.15 -23.25 -5.73
N ALA A 86 -10.76 -23.48 -4.57
CA ALA A 86 -11.53 -24.70 -4.32
C ALA A 86 -12.79 -24.78 -5.20
N MET A 87 -13.54 -23.68 -5.32
CA MET A 87 -14.72 -23.57 -6.19
C MET A 87 -14.36 -23.79 -7.67
N SER A 88 -13.23 -23.23 -8.11
CA SER A 88 -12.70 -23.44 -9.45
C SER A 88 -12.49 -24.94 -9.75
N ARG A 89 -11.84 -25.66 -8.83
CA ARG A 89 -11.60 -27.10 -8.97
C ARG A 89 -12.89 -27.90 -9.00
N GLN A 90 -13.93 -27.45 -8.29
CA GLN A 90 -15.24 -28.09 -8.34
C GLN A 90 -15.91 -27.87 -9.70
N ALA A 91 -15.88 -26.63 -10.22
CA ALA A 91 -16.41 -26.32 -11.56
C ALA A 91 -15.72 -27.14 -12.67
N ASP A 92 -14.39 -27.31 -12.59
CA ASP A 92 -13.63 -28.18 -13.52
C ASP A 92 -14.12 -29.65 -13.45
N ARG A 93 -14.40 -30.19 -12.24
CA ARG A 93 -14.91 -31.56 -12.06
C ARG A 93 -16.33 -31.76 -12.60
N GLU A 94 -17.14 -30.71 -12.57
CA GLU A 94 -18.50 -30.72 -13.11
C GLU A 94 -18.55 -30.46 -14.63
N GLY A 95 -17.41 -30.14 -15.24
CA GLY A 95 -17.31 -29.90 -16.68
C GLY A 95 -17.62 -28.48 -17.12
N TYR A 96 -17.45 -27.48 -16.24
CA TYR A 96 -17.64 -26.05 -16.53
C TYR A 96 -16.30 -25.29 -16.56
N PRO A 97 -15.48 -25.45 -17.61
CA PRO A 97 -14.13 -24.88 -17.64
C PRO A 97 -14.11 -23.34 -17.66
N GLU A 98 -15.10 -22.68 -18.27
CA GLU A 98 -15.19 -21.22 -18.28
C GLU A 98 -15.48 -20.65 -16.89
N ILE A 99 -16.31 -21.34 -16.11
CA ILE A 99 -16.63 -20.97 -14.72
C ILE A 99 -15.40 -21.22 -13.84
N ALA A 100 -14.71 -22.35 -14.03
CA ALA A 100 -13.48 -22.64 -13.32
C ALA A 100 -12.42 -21.57 -13.56
N GLU A 101 -12.27 -21.11 -14.81
CA GLU A 101 -11.37 -20.02 -15.18
C GLU A 101 -11.79 -18.68 -14.56
N ALA A 102 -13.09 -18.37 -14.51
CA ALA A 102 -13.57 -17.17 -13.83
C ALA A 102 -13.20 -17.18 -12.33
N PHE A 103 -13.41 -18.30 -11.64
CA PHE A 103 -13.02 -18.43 -10.24
C PHE A 103 -11.50 -18.30 -10.01
N LYS A 104 -10.64 -18.77 -10.94
CA LYS A 104 -9.19 -18.55 -10.85
C LYS A 104 -8.83 -17.06 -10.93
N ARG A 105 -9.57 -16.28 -11.73
CA ARG A 105 -9.36 -14.83 -11.84
C ARG A 105 -9.81 -14.10 -10.58
N TYR A 106 -10.98 -14.44 -10.03
CA TYR A 106 -11.44 -13.89 -8.75
C TYR A 106 -10.44 -14.17 -7.63
N ALA A 107 -9.89 -15.40 -7.57
CA ALA A 107 -8.84 -15.72 -6.61
C ALA A 107 -7.59 -14.83 -6.75
N LEU A 108 -7.22 -14.40 -7.98
CA LEU A 108 -6.10 -13.47 -8.18
C LEU A 108 -6.48 -12.03 -7.83
N GLU A 109 -7.74 -11.63 -8.00
CA GLU A 109 -8.25 -10.34 -7.54
C GLU A 109 -8.19 -10.24 -6.01
N GLU A 110 -8.66 -11.25 -5.28
CA GLU A 110 -8.56 -11.25 -3.81
C GLU A 110 -7.11 -11.37 -3.32
N ALA A 111 -6.24 -12.05 -4.07
CA ALA A 111 -4.81 -12.07 -3.76
C ALA A 111 -4.18 -10.67 -3.90
N GLU A 112 -4.67 -9.86 -4.83
CA GLU A 112 -4.24 -8.47 -5.01
C GLU A 112 -4.75 -7.59 -3.86
N HIS A 113 -6.00 -7.76 -3.43
CA HIS A 113 -6.55 -7.10 -2.26
C HIS A 113 -5.75 -7.44 -1.00
N ALA A 114 -5.48 -8.73 -0.76
CA ALA A 114 -4.64 -9.19 0.33
C ALA A 114 -3.24 -8.56 0.29
N ALA A 115 -2.61 -8.51 -0.90
CA ALA A 115 -1.29 -7.90 -1.06
C ALA A 115 -1.27 -6.42 -0.64
N LYS A 116 -2.29 -5.63 -1.02
CA LYS A 116 -2.41 -4.23 -0.61
C LYS A 116 -2.52 -4.06 0.91
N PHE A 117 -3.31 -4.91 1.57
CA PHE A 117 -3.41 -4.87 3.04
C PHE A 117 -2.08 -5.25 3.70
N ALA A 118 -1.39 -6.26 3.16
CA ALA A 118 -0.06 -6.67 3.61
C ALA A 118 0.98 -5.54 3.48
N GLU A 119 0.97 -4.83 2.36
CA GLU A 119 1.80 -3.66 2.09
C GLU A 119 1.50 -2.52 3.07
N MET A 120 0.23 -2.23 3.33
CA MET A 120 -0.18 -1.20 4.29
C MET A 120 0.28 -1.52 5.73
N LEU A 121 0.12 -2.78 6.16
CA LEU A 121 0.57 -3.24 7.48
C LEU A 121 2.11 -3.19 7.60
N GLY A 122 2.82 -3.67 6.57
CA GLY A 122 4.29 -3.71 6.54
C GLY A 122 4.91 -4.59 7.63
N GLU A 123 4.15 -5.57 8.12
CA GLU A 123 4.56 -6.57 9.12
C GLU A 123 4.94 -7.91 8.50
N ILE A 124 4.57 -8.13 7.24
CA ILE A 124 4.78 -9.39 6.50
C ILE A 124 5.45 -9.19 5.13
N VAL A 125 5.80 -7.94 4.80
CA VAL A 125 6.53 -7.56 3.58
C VAL A 125 7.60 -6.51 3.92
N TRP A 126 8.79 -6.72 3.37
CA TRP A 126 10.00 -5.92 3.55
C TRP A 126 10.74 -5.79 2.21
N ASP A 127 12.05 -5.49 2.26
CA ASP A 127 12.92 -5.63 1.10
C ASP A 127 13.03 -7.09 0.64
N THR A 128 13.35 -7.28 -0.64
CA THR A 128 13.37 -8.60 -1.27
C THR A 128 14.27 -9.61 -0.56
N LYS A 129 15.43 -9.17 -0.06
CA LYS A 129 16.36 -10.07 0.63
C LYS A 129 15.75 -10.55 1.95
N THR A 130 15.23 -9.62 2.75
CA THR A 130 14.56 -9.93 4.01
C THR A 130 13.34 -10.83 3.81
N ASN A 131 12.55 -10.61 2.75
CA ASN A 131 11.40 -11.47 2.40
C ASN A 131 11.85 -12.91 2.16
N VAL A 132 12.89 -13.12 1.34
CA VAL A 132 13.41 -14.45 1.02
C VAL A 132 13.95 -15.14 2.27
N GLU A 133 14.73 -14.44 3.09
CA GLU A 133 15.30 -15.00 4.32
C GLU A 133 14.20 -15.40 5.32
N LYS A 134 13.20 -14.54 5.54
CA LYS A 134 12.11 -14.85 6.45
C LYS A 134 11.22 -15.99 5.96
N ARG A 135 10.94 -16.08 4.65
CA ARG A 135 10.19 -17.21 4.08
C ARG A 135 10.97 -18.52 4.18
N MET A 136 12.28 -18.49 3.97
CA MET A 136 13.15 -19.65 4.15
C MET A 136 13.13 -20.17 5.60
N VAL A 137 13.04 -19.28 6.58
CA VAL A 137 13.01 -19.66 8.02
C VAL A 137 11.62 -20.15 8.47
N ALA A 138 10.56 -19.72 7.80
CA ALA A 138 9.19 -20.05 8.17
C ALA A 138 8.69 -21.41 7.65
N GLU A 139 9.37 -21.99 6.66
CA GLU A 139 9.07 -23.31 6.05
C GLU A 139 9.99 -24.41 6.62
#